data_AF-A0AAV8XBE0-F1
#
_entry.id   AF-A0AAV8XBE0-F1
#
_cell.length_a   1.000
_cell.length_b   1.000
_cell.length_c   1.000
_cell.angle_alpha   90.00
_cell.angle_beta   90.00
_cell.angle_gamma   90.00
#
_symmetry.space_group_name_H-M   'P 1'
#
loop_
_entity.id
_entity.type
_entity.pdbx_description
1 polymer ?
#
loop_
_entity_poly.entity_id
_entity_poly.type
_entity_poly.pdbx_seq_one_letter_code
_entity_poly.pdbx_strand_id
1 'polypeptide(L)'
;MLTDYVEELQDPKNKKLYEDEITQLEKERGVDVTFIHPKPGYVIKTSVNGNKKAFINICANDHIKKPTSSPTIKEGTKDTLHLAEKNKAFRTMVNTTALEAVETSFDVKLDKKNLRFPKLSYKGLAHA
;
A
#
# COMPACT_ATOMS: atom_id res chain seq x y z
N MET A 1 -23.05 4.22 -20.01
CA MET A 1 -21.90 3.99 -20.93
C MET A 1 -20.55 3.98 -20.21
N LEU A 2 -20.10 5.06 -19.53
CA LEU A 2 -18.87 4.98 -18.71
C LEU A 2 -19.09 4.26 -17.36
N THR A 3 -20.29 4.35 -16.80
CA THR A 3 -20.72 3.61 -15.60
C THR A 3 -20.70 2.11 -15.82
N ASP A 4 -21.27 1.66 -16.94
CA ASP A 4 -21.48 0.24 -17.23
C ASP A 4 -20.13 -0.47 -17.48
N TYR A 5 -19.17 0.21 -18.12
CA TYR A 5 -17.79 -0.26 -18.25
C TYR A 5 -17.04 -0.33 -16.90
N VAL A 6 -17.26 0.64 -16.01
CA VAL A 6 -16.66 0.65 -14.67
C VAL A 6 -17.26 -0.46 -13.80
N GLU A 7 -18.55 -0.75 -13.95
CA GLU A 7 -19.24 -1.83 -13.25
C GLU A 7 -18.80 -3.21 -13.78
N GLU A 8 -18.62 -3.36 -15.10
CA GLU A 8 -18.10 -4.59 -15.71
C GLU A 8 -16.66 -4.92 -15.26
N LEU A 9 -15.80 -3.91 -15.09
CA LEU A 9 -14.45 -4.08 -14.54
C LEU A 9 -14.45 -4.37 -13.02
N GLN A 10 -15.56 -4.12 -12.32
CA GLN A 10 -15.69 -4.35 -10.89
C GLN A 10 -16.23 -5.74 -10.54
N ASP A 11 -16.76 -6.51 -11.50
CA ASP A 11 -17.15 -7.89 -11.27
C ASP A 11 -15.89 -8.74 -10.97
N PRO A 12 -15.81 -9.42 -9.81
CA PRO A 12 -14.68 -10.28 -9.45
C PRO A 12 -14.32 -11.30 -10.54
N LYS A 13 -15.30 -11.77 -11.32
CA LYS A 13 -15.08 -12.72 -12.42
C LYS A 13 -14.37 -12.08 -13.61
N ASN A 14 -14.80 -10.89 -14.01
CA ASN A 14 -14.21 -10.15 -15.12
C ASN A 14 -12.82 -9.64 -14.76
N LYS A 15 -12.64 -9.19 -13.51
CA LYS A 15 -11.32 -8.79 -12.98
C LYS A 15 -10.32 -9.94 -13.04
N LYS A 16 -10.73 -11.13 -12.62
CA LYS A 16 -9.87 -12.32 -12.68
C LYS A 16 -9.50 -12.69 -14.13
N LEU A 17 -10.49 -12.69 -15.03
CA LEU A 17 -10.24 -12.99 -16.45
C LEU A 17 -9.26 -11.97 -17.06
N TYR A 18 -9.46 -10.69 -16.78
CA TYR A 18 -8.56 -9.63 -17.21
C TYR A 18 -7.14 -9.80 -16.68
N GLU A 19 -6.98 -10.13 -15.39
CA GLU A 19 -5.67 -10.39 -14.79
C GLU A 19 -4.98 -11.59 -15.45
N ASP A 20 -5.71 -12.69 -15.67
CA ASP A 20 -5.20 -13.88 -16.34
C ASP A 20 -4.76 -13.56 -17.80
N GLU A 21 -5.56 -12.77 -18.53
CA GLU A 21 -5.24 -12.32 -19.90
C GLU A 21 -4.00 -11.42 -19.96
N ILE A 22 -3.90 -10.44 -19.06
CA ILE A 22 -2.73 -9.53 -18.99
C ILE A 22 -1.47 -10.30 -18.60
N THR A 23 -1.56 -11.19 -17.61
CA THR A 23 -0.43 -12.03 -17.21
C THR A 23 0.03 -12.90 -18.36
N GLN A 24 -0.88 -13.47 -19.15
CA GLN A 24 -0.51 -14.27 -20.32
C GLN A 24 0.16 -13.43 -21.42
N LEU A 25 -0.40 -12.27 -21.76
CA LEU A 25 0.14 -11.37 -22.79
C LEU A 25 1.55 -10.85 -22.43
N GLU A 26 1.77 -10.46 -21.17
CA GLU A 26 3.09 -9.98 -20.74
C GLU A 26 4.11 -11.12 -20.62
N LYS A 27 3.65 -12.32 -20.25
CA LYS A 27 4.49 -13.53 -20.27
C LYS A 27 4.95 -13.91 -21.68
N GLU A 28 4.10 -13.75 -22.69
CA GLU A 28 4.49 -13.91 -24.11
C GLU A 28 5.56 -12.89 -24.54
N ARG A 29 5.62 -11.73 -23.87
CA ARG A 29 6.68 -10.72 -24.04
C ARG A 29 7.91 -10.97 -23.15
N GLY A 30 7.91 -12.07 -22.39
CA GLY A 30 8.99 -12.44 -21.47
C GLY A 30 8.99 -11.68 -20.14
N VAL A 31 7.88 -11.02 -19.79
CA VAL A 31 7.72 -10.24 -18.55
C VAL A 31 6.84 -11.02 -17.56
N ASP A 32 7.34 -11.27 -16.35
CA ASP A 32 6.57 -11.91 -15.28
C ASP A 32 5.78 -10.86 -14.50
N VAL A 33 4.44 -10.89 -14.63
CA VAL A 33 3.53 -9.93 -13.99
C VAL A 33 2.83 -10.59 -12.81
N THR A 34 3.08 -10.07 -11.61
CA THR A 34 2.34 -10.41 -10.40
C THR A 34 1.43 -9.25 -10.02
N PHE A 35 0.12 -9.48 -10.01
CA PHE A 35 -0.85 -8.52 -9.51
C PHE A 35 -0.79 -8.43 -7.97
N ILE A 36 -0.74 -7.20 -7.45
CA ILE A 36 -0.68 -6.93 -6.01
C ILE A 36 -2.03 -6.37 -5.58
N HIS A 37 -2.75 -7.12 -4.75
CA HIS A 37 -3.99 -6.68 -4.09
C HIS A 37 -3.70 -6.25 -2.65
N PRO A 38 -3.64 -4.94 -2.35
CA PRO A 38 -3.26 -4.49 -1.01
C PRO A 38 -4.38 -4.77 0.00
N LYS A 39 -4.07 -5.51 1.05
CA LYS A 39 -4.90 -5.64 2.26
C LYS A 39 -4.84 -4.32 3.04
N PRO A 40 -5.97 -3.65 3.29
CA PRO A 40 -6.01 -2.42 4.08
C PRO A 40 -5.37 -2.56 5.47
N GLY A 41 -4.62 -1.55 5.90
CA GLY A 41 -4.05 -1.46 7.24
C GLY A 41 -4.57 -0.23 7.98
N TYR A 42 -3.94 0.92 7.73
CA TYR A 42 -4.36 2.19 8.31
C TYR A 42 -4.04 3.38 7.41
N VAL A 43 -4.69 4.50 7.68
CA VAL A 43 -4.50 5.74 6.94
C VAL A 43 -3.70 6.75 7.75
N ILE A 44 -2.72 7.38 7.11
CA ILE A 44 -2.03 8.57 7.61
C ILE A 44 -2.62 9.78 6.92
N LYS A 45 -3.10 10.76 7.69
CA LYS A 45 -3.51 12.06 7.18
C LYS A 45 -2.42 13.09 7.50
N THR A 46 -1.98 13.81 6.48
CA THR A 46 -0.99 14.90 6.56
C THR A 46 -1.38 16.04 5.61
N SER A 47 -0.51 17.02 5.43
CA SER A 47 -0.61 18.07 4.41
C SER A 47 0.60 18.05 3.49
N VAL A 48 0.37 18.38 2.21
CA VAL A 48 1.39 18.63 1.19
C VAL A 48 1.64 20.13 1.13
N ASN A 49 2.91 20.52 1.28
CA ASN A 49 3.39 21.90 1.21
C ASN A 49 2.57 22.88 2.07
N GLY A 50 2.03 22.41 3.21
CA GLY A 50 1.20 23.19 4.13
C GLY A 50 -0.23 23.48 3.67
N ASN A 51 -0.56 23.26 2.40
CA ASN A 51 -1.78 23.84 1.79
C ASN A 51 -2.84 22.81 1.41
N LYS A 52 -2.45 21.56 1.08
CA LYS A 52 -3.37 20.53 0.59
C LYS A 52 -3.37 19.32 1.51
N LYS A 53 -4.55 18.77 1.83
CA LYS A 53 -4.63 17.52 2.61
C LYS A 53 -4.11 16.35 1.78
N ALA A 54 -3.29 15.49 2.38
CA ALA A 54 -2.87 14.22 1.82
C ALA A 54 -3.27 13.06 2.73
N PHE A 55 -3.58 11.94 2.10
CA PHE A 55 -3.90 10.68 2.76
C PHE A 55 -2.98 9.60 2.18
N ILE A 56 -2.32 8.85 3.05
CA ILE A 56 -1.43 7.76 2.67
C ILE A 56 -2.02 6.48 3.26
N ASN A 57 -2.34 5.53 2.40
CA ASN A 57 -2.84 4.22 2.78
C ASN A 57 -1.64 3.29 3.05
N ILE A 58 -1.48 2.86 4.30
CA ILE A 58 -0.49 1.85 4.68
C ILE A 58 -1.18 0.50 4.61
N CYS A 59 -0.78 -0.31 3.62
CA CYS A 59 -1.38 -1.60 3.30
C CYS A 59 -0.34 -2.73 3.40
N ALA A 60 -0.82 -3.97 3.49
CA ALA A 60 0.00 -5.17 3.44
C ALA A 60 -0.36 -6.02 2.22
N ASN A 61 0.57 -6.82 1.72
CA ASN A 61 0.27 -7.81 0.68
C ASN A 61 1.24 -9.00 0.84
N ASP A 62 0.79 -10.21 0.53
CA ASP A 62 1.54 -11.44 0.79
C ASP A 62 2.74 -11.61 -0.17
N HIS A 63 2.72 -10.94 -1.33
CA HIS A 63 3.83 -10.88 -2.29
C HIS A 63 4.90 -9.84 -1.92
N ILE A 64 4.63 -8.95 -0.95
CA ILE A 64 5.62 -8.01 -0.44
C ILE A 64 6.45 -8.71 0.62
N LYS A 65 7.74 -8.89 0.34
CA LYS A 65 8.68 -9.54 1.28
C LYS A 65 8.67 -8.80 2.62
N LYS A 66 8.70 -9.58 3.70
CA LYS A 66 8.89 -9.04 5.05
C LYS A 66 10.21 -8.24 5.10
N PRO A 67 10.25 -7.09 5.79
CA PRO A 67 11.48 -6.32 5.97
C PRO A 67 12.51 -7.21 6.66
N THR A 68 13.73 -7.21 6.14
CA THR A 68 14.85 -7.97 6.69
C THR A 68 15.80 -7.03 7.40
N SER A 69 16.29 -7.45 8.57
CA SER A 69 17.35 -6.78 9.33
C SER A 69 18.26 -7.88 9.87
N SER A 70 19.56 -7.80 9.59
CA SER A 70 20.57 -8.63 10.25
C SER A 70 21.07 -7.88 11.50
N PRO A 71 20.97 -8.47 12.71
CA PRO A 71 21.90 -9.53 13.14
C PRO A 71 21.27 -10.70 13.94
N THR A 72 22.01 -11.81 14.01
CA THR A 72 21.77 -13.17 14.56
C THR A 72 20.75 -13.34 15.73
N ILE A 73 19.87 -14.36 15.61
CA ILE A 73 19.01 -15.04 16.63
C ILE A 73 17.78 -14.21 17.12
N LYS A 74 16.50 -14.63 17.10
CA LYS A 74 15.78 -15.93 17.00
C LYS A 74 14.36 -15.73 16.42
N GLU A 75 13.86 -16.85 15.91
CA GLU A 75 12.56 -17.14 15.27
C GLU A 75 11.30 -16.68 16.01
N GLY A 76 10.41 -16.02 15.27
CA GLY A 76 9.07 -15.58 15.70
C GLY A 76 8.48 -14.56 14.71
N THR A 77 8.09 -15.00 13.51
CA THR A 77 7.82 -14.12 12.36
C THR A 77 6.44 -13.44 12.38
N LYS A 78 6.28 -12.40 13.21
CA LYS A 78 5.18 -11.41 13.10
C LYS A 78 5.38 -10.54 11.85
N ASP A 79 4.32 -10.25 11.10
CA ASP A 79 4.42 -9.38 9.91
C ASP A 79 4.61 -7.89 10.29
N THR A 80 5.01 -7.08 9.30
CA THR A 80 5.30 -5.64 9.46
C THR A 80 4.12 -4.86 10.03
N LEU A 81 2.91 -5.17 9.56
CA LEU A 81 1.71 -4.43 9.94
C LEU A 81 1.36 -4.71 11.41
N HIS A 82 1.47 -5.97 11.83
CA HIS A 82 1.31 -6.39 13.21
C HIS A 82 2.34 -5.76 14.16
N LEU A 83 3.61 -5.69 13.73
CA LEU A 83 4.67 -5.02 14.48
C LEU A 83 4.41 -3.52 14.60
N ALA A 84 3.95 -2.87 13.53
CA ALA A 84 3.58 -1.45 13.53
C ALA A 84 2.36 -1.16 14.41
N GLU A 85 1.43 -2.09 14.55
CA GLU A 85 0.29 -1.93 15.46
C GLU A 85 0.72 -1.96 16.94
N LYS A 86 1.64 -2.88 17.28
CA LYS A 86 2.01 -3.15 18.69
C LYS A 86 3.22 -2.39 19.20
N ASN A 87 4.10 -1.92 18.32
CA ASN A 87 5.34 -1.24 18.68
C ASN A 87 5.36 0.18 18.11
N LYS A 88 5.26 1.18 19.00
CA LYS A 88 5.24 2.60 18.62
C LYS A 88 6.50 3.05 17.89
N ALA A 89 7.68 2.58 18.30
CA ALA A 89 8.94 2.94 17.64
C ALA A 89 9.00 2.36 16.22
N PHE A 90 8.60 1.10 16.06
CA PHE A 90 8.52 0.46 14.75
C PHE A 90 7.48 1.14 13.85
N ARG A 91 6.32 1.50 14.40
CA ARG A 91 5.30 2.27 13.69
C ARG A 91 5.83 3.62 13.19
N THR A 92 6.57 4.34 14.04
CA THR A 92 7.20 5.60 13.65
C THR A 92 8.18 5.37 12.51
N MET A 93 9.02 4.34 12.59
CA MET A 93 9.95 3.99 11.50
C MET A 93 9.22 3.73 10.18
N VAL A 94 8.20 2.86 10.18
CA VAL A 94 7.39 2.54 8.99
C VAL A 94 6.75 3.81 8.41
N ASN A 95 6.16 4.66 9.27
CA ASN A 95 5.54 5.91 8.82
C ASN A 95 6.58 6.86 8.22
N THR A 96 7.74 7.03 8.84
CA THR A 96 8.81 7.91 8.34
C THR A 96 9.28 7.45 6.97
N THR A 97 9.56 6.15 6.80
CA THR A 97 9.97 5.59 5.51
C THR A 97 8.90 5.79 4.44
N ALA A 98 7.62 5.58 4.76
CA ALA A 98 6.53 5.79 3.82
C ALA A 98 6.39 7.28 3.42
N LEU A 99 6.52 8.20 4.37
CA LEU A 99 6.50 9.65 4.11
C LEU A 99 7.67 10.07 3.22
N GLU A 100 8.88 9.60 3.51
CA GLU A 100 10.07 9.89 2.71
C GLU A 100 9.96 9.37 1.28
N ALA A 101 9.48 8.13 1.11
CA ALA A 101 9.25 7.56 -0.22
C ALA A 101 8.28 8.43 -1.05
N VAL A 102 7.18 8.89 -0.46
CA VAL A 102 6.22 9.77 -1.15
C VAL A 102 6.84 11.13 -1.48
N GLU A 103 7.59 11.73 -0.55
CA GLU A 103 8.28 13.00 -0.81
C GLU A 103 9.26 12.88 -1.98
N THR A 104 10.06 11.82 -2.02
CA THR A 104 11.05 11.59 -3.09
C THR A 104 10.39 11.25 -4.42
N SER A 105 9.40 10.36 -4.44
CA SER A 105 8.77 9.91 -5.70
C SER A 105 7.94 11.00 -6.39
N PHE A 106 7.37 11.93 -5.63
CA PHE A 106 6.48 12.98 -6.16
C PHE A 106 7.07 14.39 -6.08
N ASP A 107 8.30 14.54 -5.57
CA ASP A 107 8.95 15.83 -5.31
C ASP A 107 8.07 16.81 -4.50
N VAL A 108 7.55 16.32 -3.38
CA VAL A 108 6.67 17.08 -2.48
C VAL A 108 7.23 17.14 -1.06
N LYS A 109 6.73 18.07 -0.23
CA LYS A 109 6.99 18.09 1.21
C LYS A 109 5.73 17.77 2.00
N LEU A 110 5.84 16.81 2.91
CA LEU A 110 4.76 16.38 3.79
C LEU A 110 4.98 16.93 5.20
N ASP A 111 3.90 17.28 5.88
CA ASP A 111 3.97 17.65 7.30
C ASP A 111 4.18 16.40 8.17
N LYS A 112 5.45 16.14 8.50
CA LYS A 112 5.85 15.02 9.37
C LYS A 112 5.58 15.27 10.86
N LYS A 113 5.27 16.50 11.26
CA LYS A 113 5.06 16.87 12.68
C LYS A 113 3.60 16.70 13.09
N ASN A 114 2.65 17.04 12.21
CA ASN A 114 1.22 17.03 12.51
C ASN A 114 0.46 15.86 11.86
N LEU A 115 1.01 14.66 11.95
CA LEU A 115 0.36 13.44 11.44
C LEU A 115 -0.91 13.13 12.24
N ARG A 116 -1.99 12.82 11.54
CA ARG A 116 -3.26 12.36 12.13
C ARG A 116 -3.61 10.97 11.63
N PHE A 117 -4.15 10.14 12.52
CA PHE A 117 -4.55 8.76 12.22
C PHE A 117 -6.07 8.65 12.36
N PRO A 118 -6.86 8.91 11.29
CA PRO A 118 -8.30 8.72 11.34
C PRO A 118 -8.64 7.24 11.63
N LYS A 119 -9.81 6.99 12.23
CA LYS A 119 -10.35 5.64 12.45
C LYS A 119 -10.87 5.05 11.12
N LEU A 120 -9.95 4.82 10.19
CA LEU A 120 -10.20 4.32 8.84
C LEU A 120 -9.01 3.45 8.42
N SER A 121 -9.30 2.30 7.82
CA SER A 121 -8.29 1.35 7.32
C SER A 121 -7.81 1.68 5.90
N TYR A 122 -8.64 2.36 5.10
CA TYR A 122 -8.30 2.76 3.72
C TYR A 122 -9.09 4.00 3.29
N LYS A 123 -8.44 4.96 2.63
CA LYS A 123 -9.09 6.11 2.02
C LYS A 123 -9.29 5.90 0.52
N GLY A 124 -10.55 5.92 0.09
CA GLY A 124 -10.96 5.70 -1.30
C GLY A 124 -11.71 4.37 -1.45
N LEU A 125 -11.93 3.94 -2.69
CA LEU A 125 -12.36 2.57 -2.98
C LEU A 125 -11.15 1.64 -2.80
N ALA A 126 -11.26 0.65 -1.92
CA ALA A 126 -10.23 -0.37 -1.80
C ALA A 126 -10.34 -1.31 -3.00
N HIS A 127 -9.36 -1.28 -3.90
CA HIS A 127 -9.23 -2.27 -4.96
C HIS A 127 -8.69 -3.57 -4.36
N ALA A 128 -9.58 -4.31 -3.70
CA ALA A 128 -9.38 -5.74 -3.42
C ALA A 128 -9.66 -6.54 -4.69
#